data_AF-A0A849ILX5-F1
#
_entry.id   AF-A0A849ILX5-F1
#
_cell.length_a   1.000
_cell.length_b   1.000
_cell.length_c   1.000
_cell.angle_alpha   90.00
_cell.angle_beta   90.00
_cell.angle_gamma   90.00
#
_symmetry.space_group_name_H-M   'P 1'
#
loop_
_entity.id
_entity.type
_entity.pdbx_description
1 polymer ?
#
loop_
_entity_poly.entity_id
_entity_poly.type
_entity_poly.pdbx_seq_one_letter_code
_entity_poly.pdbx_strand_id
1 'polypeptide(L)'
;MLVSINEFKSHLSRYVSEAQAGQSIELTSHRKVVARLVGIPPSEGDGISRLLTQGIATWQGGKPVGAELRLSERGKPVSAQVMEDRG
;
A
#
# COMPACT_ATOMS: atom_id res chain seq x y z
N MET A 1 -12.65 9.92 9.67
CA MET A 1 -13.79 9.77 10.62
C MET A 1 -13.40 10.40 11.95
N LEU A 2 -14.29 11.16 12.61
CA LEU A 2 -14.03 11.73 13.95
C LEU A 2 -14.60 10.81 15.04
N VAL A 3 -13.78 10.42 16.01
CA VAL A 3 -14.18 9.57 17.15
C VAL A 3 -13.71 10.22 18.45
N SER A 4 -14.53 10.20 19.50
CA SER A 4 -14.10 10.71 20.81
C SER A 4 -13.19 9.72 21.51
N ILE A 5 -12.27 10.18 22.37
CA ILE A 5 -11.43 9.27 23.17
C ILE A 5 -12.28 8.29 24.00
N ASN A 6 -13.43 8.72 24.51
CA ASN A 6 -14.30 7.85 25.30
C ASN A 6 -14.90 6.73 24.43
N GLU A 7 -15.35 7.06 23.22
CA GLU A 7 -15.88 6.08 22.25
C GLU A 7 -14.79 5.14 21.72
N PHE A 8 -13.59 5.67 21.51
CA PHE A 8 -12.45 4.86 21.10
C PHE A 8 -12.07 3.83 22.18
N LYS A 9 -12.14 4.22 23.47
CA LYS A 9 -11.86 3.32 24.59
C LYS A 9 -12.90 2.20 24.73
N SER A 10 -14.18 2.47 24.48
CA SER A 10 -15.24 1.45 24.56
C SER A 10 -15.18 0.44 23.42
N HIS A 11 -14.68 0.83 22.24
CA HIS A 11 -14.66 0.00 21.04
C HIS A 11 -13.26 -0.11 20.39
N LEU A 12 -12.22 -0.20 21.22
CA LEU A 12 -10.81 -0.16 20.79
C LEU A 12 -10.53 -1.11 19.60
N SER A 13 -10.85 -2.39 19.77
CA SER A 13 -10.54 -3.42 18.78
C SER A 13 -11.20 -3.15 17.42
N ARG A 14 -12.45 -2.67 17.42
CA ARG A 14 -13.17 -2.34 16.19
C ARG A 14 -12.44 -1.24 15.42
N TYR A 15 -12.10 -0.14 16.10
CA TYR A 15 -11.44 0.99 15.44
C TYR A 15 -10.02 0.66 14.99
N VAL A 16 -9.31 -0.19 15.73
CA VAL A 16 -8.00 -0.71 15.28
C VAL A 16 -8.15 -1.54 14.00
N SER A 17 -9.14 -2.42 13.91
CA SER A 17 -9.40 -3.20 12.69
C SER A 17 -9.80 -2.31 11.51
N GLU A 18 -10.66 -1.31 11.72
CA GLU A 18 -11.01 -0.33 10.69
C GLU A 18 -9.76 0.46 10.22
N ALA A 19 -8.88 0.83 11.15
CA ALA A 19 -7.63 1.50 10.80
C ALA A 19 -6.68 0.59 9.99
N GLN A 20 -6.54 -0.68 10.38
CA GLN A 20 -5.77 -1.69 9.65
C GLN A 20 -6.33 -1.94 8.24
N ALA A 21 -7.65 -1.84 8.05
CA ALA A 21 -8.28 -1.91 6.74
C ALA A 21 -8.04 -0.66 5.86
N GLY A 22 -7.30 0.34 6.37
CA GLY A 22 -6.90 1.54 5.63
C GLY A 22 -7.72 2.78 5.97
N GLN A 23 -8.63 2.72 6.94
CA GLN A 23 -9.43 3.88 7.33
C GLN A 23 -8.64 4.83 8.24
N SER A 24 -8.50 6.10 7.87
CA SER A 24 -7.93 7.12 8.74
C SER A 24 -8.96 7.65 9.75
N ILE A 25 -8.70 7.45 11.04
CA ILE A 25 -9.59 7.84 12.14
C ILE A 25 -8.92 8.96 12.95
N GLU A 26 -9.62 10.06 13.17
CA GLU A 26 -9.17 11.19 13.98
C GLU A 26 -9.81 11.11 15.36
N LEU A 27 -8.97 11.10 16.39
CA LEU A 27 -9.40 11.03 17.78
C LEU A 27 -9.53 12.44 18.35
N THR A 28 -10.65 12.66 19.06
CA THR A 28 -11.00 13.95 19.65
C THR A 28 -11.09 13.88 21.16
N SER A 29 -10.65 14.95 21.82
CA SER A 29 -10.84 15.19 23.25
C SER A 29 -11.35 16.62 23.43
N HIS A 30 -12.41 16.82 24.21
CA HIS A 30 -13.04 18.12 24.40
C HIS A 30 -13.25 18.90 23.09
N ARG A 31 -13.77 18.23 22.06
CA ARG A 31 -14.02 18.76 20.70
C ARG A 31 -12.77 19.22 19.92
N LYS A 32 -11.57 18.87 20.37
CA LYS A 32 -10.31 19.12 19.66
C LYS A 32 -9.73 17.81 19.16
N VAL A 33 -9.23 17.80 17.93
CA VAL A 33 -8.46 16.67 17.40
C VAL A 33 -7.14 16.60 18.15
N VAL A 34 -6.84 15.43 18.72
CA VAL A 34 -5.65 15.20 19.56
C VAL A 34 -4.75 14.09 19.04
N ALA A 35 -5.27 13.19 18.20
CA ALA A 35 -4.49 12.14 17.58
C ALA A 35 -5.15 11.65 16.29
N ARG A 36 -4.39 10.89 15.50
CA ARG A 36 -4.90 10.16 14.34
C ARG A 36 -4.45 8.71 14.45
N LEU A 37 -5.39 7.80 14.29
CA LEU A 37 -5.15 6.37 14.18
C LEU A 37 -5.10 6.00 12.70
N VAL A 38 -3.99 5.40 12.29
CA VAL A 38 -3.78 4.83 10.96
C VAL A 38 -3.33 3.39 11.13
N GLY A 39 -3.79 2.51 10.25
CA GLY A 39 -3.30 1.15 10.19
C GLY A 39 -1.81 1.12 9.88
N ILE A 40 -1.10 0.20 10.51
CA ILE A 40 0.25 -0.15 10.06
C ILE A 40 0.07 -1.02 8.82
N PRO A 41 0.60 -0.60 7.65
CA PRO A 41 0.56 -1.47 6.48
C PRO A 41 1.27 -2.78 6.83
N PRO A 42 0.74 -3.95 6.42
CA PRO A 42 1.40 -5.23 6.69
C PRO A 42 2.86 -5.13 6.25
N SER A 43 3.77 -5.28 7.21
CA SER A 43 5.20 -5.17 6.98
C SER A 43 5.64 -6.38 6.17
N GLU A 44 5.62 -6.19 4.86
CA GLU A 44 6.50 -6.69 3.82
C GLU A 44 5.74 -6.39 2.55
N GLY A 45 5.80 -5.13 2.11
CA GLY A 45 5.35 -4.84 0.76
C GLY A 45 6.28 -5.59 -0.18
N ASP A 46 5.78 -6.66 -0.80
CA ASP A 46 6.56 -7.45 -1.74
C ASP A 46 7.19 -6.57 -2.82
N GLY A 47 8.39 -6.94 -3.26
CA GLY A 47 9.13 -6.23 -4.30
C GLY A 47 9.62 -4.85 -3.85
N ILE A 48 9.11 -3.79 -4.49
CA ILE A 48 9.70 -2.44 -4.44
C ILE A 48 9.53 -1.81 -3.05
N SER A 49 8.38 -2.00 -2.40
CA SER A 49 8.08 -1.41 -1.09
C SER A 49 9.05 -1.87 0.00
N ARG A 50 9.46 -3.15 -0.03
CA ARG A 50 10.51 -3.71 0.84
C ARG A 50 11.87 -3.08 0.56
N LEU A 51 12.25 -2.92 -0.71
CA LEU A 51 13.53 -2.30 -1.07
C LEU A 51 13.59 -0.84 -0.61
N LEU A 52 12.47 -0.12 -0.70
CA LEU A 52 12.35 1.26 -0.21
C LEU A 52 12.45 1.33 1.33
N THR A 53 11.75 0.45 2.06
CA THR A 53 11.80 0.44 3.54
C THR A 53 13.16 0.00 4.09
N GLN A 54 13.87 -0.89 3.39
CA GLN A 54 15.23 -1.32 3.76
C GLN A 54 16.32 -0.31 3.34
N GLY A 55 15.97 0.79 2.66
CA GLY A 55 16.93 1.76 2.15
C GLY A 55 17.81 1.25 1.00
N ILE A 56 17.48 0.09 0.43
CA ILE A 56 18.19 -0.53 -0.69
C ILE A 56 17.83 0.17 -2.01
N ALA A 57 16.60 0.68 -2.12
CA ALA A 57 16.14 1.47 -3.24
C ALA A 57 15.78 2.88 -2.79
N THR A 58 16.07 3.86 -3.66
CA THR A 58 15.58 5.23 -3.54
C THR A 58 15.00 5.66 -4.87
N TRP A 59 13.85 6.32 -4.85
CA TRP A 59 13.22 6.86 -6.05
C TRP A 59 13.50 8.36 -6.16
N GLN A 60 14.28 8.77 -7.15
CA GLN A 60 14.62 10.18 -7.39
C GLN A 60 13.64 10.89 -8.35
N GLY A 61 12.52 10.25 -8.71
CA GLY A 61 11.61 10.78 -9.73
C GLY A 61 12.00 10.39 -11.17
N GLY A 62 11.16 10.75 -12.13
CA GLY A 62 11.38 10.51 -13.57
C GLY A 62 10.71 9.25 -14.13
N LYS A 63 10.68 9.09 -15.46
CA LYS A 63 10.18 7.86 -16.08
C LYS A 63 11.28 6.78 -15.96
N PRO A 64 10.98 5.56 -15.47
CA PRO A 64 11.96 4.48 -15.49
C PRO A 64 12.46 4.27 -16.92
N VAL A 65 13.78 4.24 -17.11
CA VAL A 65 14.39 4.06 -18.44
C VAL A 65 14.19 2.62 -18.94
N GLY A 66 13.75 1.72 -18.06
CA GLY A 66 13.61 0.28 -18.34
C GLY A 66 14.96 -0.43 -18.22
N ALA A 67 14.92 -1.74 -18.06
CA ALA A 67 16.12 -2.56 -18.17
C ALA A 67 16.44 -2.79 -19.66
N GLU A 68 17.73 -2.86 -20.01
CA GLU A 68 18.14 -3.38 -21.33
C GLU A 68 17.78 -4.87 -21.40
N LEU A 69 16.58 -5.17 -21.87
CA LEU A 69 16.12 -6.54 -22.03
C LEU A 69 16.54 -7.04 -23.41
N ARG A 70 17.49 -7.98 -23.45
CA ARG A 70 17.71 -8.78 -24.66
C ARG A 70 16.67 -9.89 -24.70
N LEU A 71 15.73 -9.75 -25.63
CA LEU A 71 14.74 -10.80 -25.90
C LEU A 71 15.45 -12.04 -26.43
N SER A 72 15.17 -13.21 -25.85
CA SER A 72 15.63 -14.47 -26.41
C SER A 72 14.75 -14.86 -27.59
N GLU A 73 15.33 -15.42 -28.65
CA GLU A 73 14.56 -15.97 -29.79
C GLU A 73 13.70 -17.20 -29.42
N ARG A 74 13.86 -17.71 -28.19
CA ARG A 74 13.09 -18.83 -27.67
C ARG A 74 11.88 -18.32 -26.88
N GLY A 75 10.74 -18.94 -27.10
CA GLY A 75 9.50 -18.67 -26.37
C GLY A 75 8.31 -18.45 -27.29
N LYS A 76 7.12 -18.42 -26.70
CA LYS A 76 5.90 -18.11 -27.42
C LYS A 76 5.86 -16.61 -27.72
N PRO A 77 5.60 -16.19 -28.97
CA PRO A 77 5.51 -14.78 -29.28
C PRO A 77 4.31 -14.15 -28.57
N VAL A 78 4.48 -12.89 -28.14
CA VAL A 78 3.40 -12.11 -27.49
C VAL A 78 2.15 -12.07 -28.36
N SER A 79 2.32 -12.02 -29.69
CA SER A 79 1.19 -12.07 -30.63
C SER A 79 0.33 -13.34 -30.45
N ALA A 80 0.94 -14.50 -30.23
CA ALA A 80 0.19 -15.73 -29.99
C ALA A 80 -0.53 -15.73 -28.65
N GLN A 81 0.03 -15.09 -27.60
CA GLN A 81 -0.66 -14.93 -26.32
C GLN A 81 -1.88 -13.99 -26.43
N VAL A 82 -1.76 -12.89 -27.17
CA VAL A 82 -2.87 -11.94 -27.39
C VAL A 82 -3.99 -12.58 -28.21
N MET A 83 -3.66 -13.45 -29.17
CA MET A 83 -4.65 -14.19 -29.95
C MET A 83 -5.44 -15.19 -29.09
N GLU A 84 -4.80 -15.82 -28.11
CA GLU A 84 -5.46 -16.75 -27.19
C GLU A 84 -6.38 -16.07 -26.19
N ASP A 85 -6.03 -14.88 -25.69
CA ASP A 85 -6.86 -14.12 -24.75
C ASP A 85 -8.12 -13.51 -25.41
N ARG A 86 -8.13 -13.42 -26.75
CA ARG A 86 -9.23 -12.84 -27.53
C ARG A 86 -10.20 -13.87 -28.11
N GLY A 87 -9.91 -15.16 -28.00
CA GLY A 87 -10.77 -16.27 -28.47
C GLY A 87 -11.65 -16.81 -27.37
#